data_AF-A0A939YF06-F1
#
_entry.id   AF-A0A939YF06-F1
#
_cell.length_a   1.000
_cell.length_b   1.000
_cell.length_c   1.000
_cell.angle_alpha   90.00
_cell.angle_beta   90.00
_cell.angle_gamma   90.00
#
_symmetry.space_group_name_H-M   'P 1'
#
loop_
_entity.id
_entity.type
_entity.pdbx_description
1 polymer ?
#
loop_
_entity_poly.entity_id
_entity_poly.type
_entity_poly.pdbx_seq_one_letter_code
_entity_poly.pdbx_strand_id
1 'polypeptide(L)'
;MSNSDNPKNGAAFQRAVKVWFENEYNHIFVLEKKIAIGKPPKDHKFDLVCDEENIVIECKRYTWTKTGNVPSAKMGFTNEAAFYLSFLPHNKTKYIVMLCSYHPKRNESLAEYYYRTYKHLIGDIHILEYDPEKNVMREITDCGKSEI
;
A
#
# COMPACT_ATOMS: atom_id res chain seq x y z
N MET A 1 -0.13 -20.57 -9.48
CA MET A 1 -0.02 -19.23 -10.09
C MET A 1 1.29 -19.16 -10.84
N SER A 2 1.23 -18.84 -12.12
CA SER A 2 2.42 -18.60 -12.93
C SER A 2 2.95 -17.19 -12.65
N ASN A 3 4.24 -16.93 -12.85
CA ASN A 3 4.79 -15.58 -12.65
C ASN A 3 4.17 -14.54 -13.59
N SER A 4 3.64 -14.95 -14.75
CA SER A 4 2.93 -14.11 -15.71
C SER A 4 1.56 -13.59 -15.24
N ASP A 5 0.98 -14.19 -14.19
CA ASP A 5 -0.30 -13.74 -13.64
C ASP A 5 -0.13 -12.55 -12.68
N ASN A 6 1.08 -12.32 -12.17
CA ASN A 6 1.35 -11.29 -11.16
C ASN A 6 1.05 -9.86 -11.64
N PRO A 7 1.45 -9.42 -12.85
CA PRO A 7 1.10 -8.08 -13.34
C PRO A 7 -0.41 -7.87 -13.50
N LYS A 8 -1.12 -8.87 -14.07
CA LYS A 8 -2.58 -8.81 -14.26
C LYS A 8 -3.31 -8.70 -12.93
N ASN A 9 -2.91 -9.52 -11.96
CA ASN A 9 -3.48 -9.51 -10.62
C ASN A 9 -3.17 -8.21 -9.86
N GLY A 10 -1.96 -7.66 -10.02
CA GLY A 10 -1.59 -6.36 -9.48
C GLY A 10 -2.46 -5.23 -10.01
N ALA A 11 -2.65 -5.15 -11.33
CA ALA A 11 -3.52 -4.15 -11.95
C ALA A 11 -4.99 -4.30 -11.53
N ALA A 12 -5.48 -5.53 -11.35
CA ALA A 12 -6.83 -5.76 -10.82
C ALA A 12 -6.97 -5.25 -9.38
N PHE A 13 -5.96 -5.47 -8.54
CA PHE A 13 -5.94 -4.97 -7.17
C PHE A 13 -5.90 -3.43 -7.12
N GLN A 14 -5.04 -2.79 -7.93
CA GLN A 14 -5.01 -1.32 -8.06
C GLN A 14 -6.38 -0.75 -8.44
N ARG A 15 -7.09 -1.36 -9.40
CA ARG A 15 -8.45 -0.95 -9.77
C ARG A 15 -9.46 -1.15 -8.64
N ALA A 16 -9.34 -2.22 -7.86
CA ALA A 16 -10.24 -2.45 -6.73
C ALA A 16 -10.00 -1.41 -5.61
N VAL A 17 -8.74 -1.08 -5.32
CA VAL A 17 -8.39 -0.01 -4.37
C VAL A 17 -8.92 1.34 -4.86
N LYS A 18 -8.76 1.65 -6.16
CA LYS A 18 -9.32 2.85 -6.77
C LYS A 18 -10.81 2.99 -6.48
N VAL A 19 -11.59 1.97 -6.83
CA VAL A 19 -13.05 1.98 -6.64
C VAL A 19 -13.41 2.18 -5.16
N TRP A 20 -12.69 1.52 -4.26
CA TRP A 20 -12.91 1.70 -2.82
C TRP A 20 -12.69 3.17 -2.39
N PHE A 21 -11.56 3.77 -2.78
CA PHE A 21 -11.24 5.15 -2.42
C PHE A 21 -12.17 6.17 -3.07
N GLU A 22 -12.60 5.96 -4.32
CA GLU A 22 -13.57 6.85 -4.98
C GLU A 22 -14.92 6.86 -4.25
N ASN A 23 -15.37 5.69 -3.78
CA ASN A 23 -16.61 5.58 -3.01
C ASN A 23 -16.49 6.20 -1.61
N GLU A 24 -15.35 6.02 -0.93
CA GLU A 24 -15.15 6.53 0.43
C GLU A 24 -14.96 8.06 0.45
N TYR A 25 -14.15 8.59 -0.48
CA TYR A 25 -13.74 9.99 -0.47
C TYR A 25 -14.57 10.88 -1.41
N ASN A 26 -15.41 10.30 -2.28
CA ASN A 26 -16.15 11.04 -3.30
C ASN A 26 -15.26 11.93 -4.19
N HIS A 27 -14.03 11.46 -4.45
CA HIS A 27 -13.05 12.07 -5.36
C HIS A 27 -12.74 11.11 -6.50
N ILE A 28 -12.32 11.64 -7.65
CA ILE A 28 -11.85 10.82 -8.78
C ILE A 28 -10.38 10.48 -8.56
N PHE A 29 -9.99 9.24 -8.81
CA PHE A 29 -8.58 8.82 -8.75
C PHE A 29 -8.05 8.48 -10.14
N VAL A 30 -6.83 8.93 -10.44
CA VAL A 30 -6.12 8.65 -11.69
C VAL A 30 -5.09 7.55 -11.46
N LEU A 31 -5.16 6.49 -12.27
CA LEU A 31 -4.19 5.40 -12.25
C LEU A 31 -2.85 5.86 -12.82
N GLU A 32 -1.76 5.38 -12.22
CA GLU A 32 -0.40 5.52 -12.75
C GLU A 32 -0.01 6.98 -13.07
N LYS A 33 -0.46 7.93 -12.24
CA LYS A 33 -0.19 9.36 -12.45
C LYS A 33 1.26 9.68 -12.10
N LYS A 34 1.91 10.46 -12.97
CA LYS A 34 3.28 10.94 -12.75
C LYS A 34 3.28 12.18 -11.88
N ILE A 35 4.14 12.20 -10.86
CA ILE A 35 4.45 13.38 -10.06
C ILE A 35 5.98 13.50 -10.00
N ALA A 36 6.51 14.69 -10.25
CA ALA A 36 7.94 14.94 -10.13
C ALA A 36 8.36 14.96 -8.65
N ILE A 37 9.37 14.18 -8.30
CA ILE A 37 9.91 14.08 -6.93
C ILE A 37 11.43 14.26 -6.92
N GLY A 38 11.99 14.59 -5.75
CA GLY A 38 13.44 14.69 -5.55
C GLY A 38 14.07 15.99 -6.07
N LYS A 39 15.40 16.08 -5.95
CA LYS A 39 16.24 17.18 -6.42
C LYS A 39 17.53 16.62 -7.04
N PRO A 40 17.76 16.75 -8.36
CA PRO A 40 16.87 17.36 -9.36
C PRO A 40 15.55 16.58 -9.49
N PRO A 41 14.46 17.23 -9.94
CA PRO A 41 13.15 16.58 -10.07
C PRO A 41 13.17 15.48 -11.12
N LYS A 42 12.55 14.34 -10.79
CA LYS A 42 12.33 13.21 -11.70
C LYS A 42 10.90 12.70 -11.56
N ASP A 43 10.27 12.40 -12.68
CA ASP A 43 8.94 11.78 -12.68
C ASP A 43 8.99 10.42 -11.99
N HIS A 44 8.18 10.27 -10.95
CA HIS A 44 7.79 8.98 -10.40
C HIS A 44 6.32 8.72 -10.72
N LYS A 45 5.99 7.48 -11.05
CA LYS A 45 4.64 7.05 -11.37
C LYS A 45 4.02 6.46 -10.10
N PHE A 46 3.10 7.17 -9.48
CA PHE A 46 2.33 6.69 -8.34
C PHE A 46 1.10 5.91 -8.82
N ASP A 47 0.72 4.87 -8.09
CA ASP A 47 -0.34 3.94 -8.52
C ASP A 47 -1.70 4.62 -8.61
N LEU A 48 -2.06 5.45 -7.62
CA LEU A 48 -3.28 6.27 -7.63
C LEU A 48 -2.99 7.66 -7.05
N VAL A 49 -3.58 8.66 -7.68
CA VAL A 49 -3.55 10.05 -7.22
C VAL A 49 -4.94 10.63 -7.43
N CYS A 50 -5.52 11.28 -6.42
CA CYS A 50 -6.80 11.96 -6.61
C CYS A 50 -6.68 13.14 -7.58
N ASP A 51 -7.81 13.59 -8.10
CA ASP A 51 -7.93 14.75 -8.99
C ASP A 51 -7.32 16.04 -8.40
N GLU A 52 -7.51 16.28 -7.11
CA GLU A 52 -6.92 17.42 -6.37
C GLU A 52 -5.43 17.23 -6.00
N GLU A 53 -4.87 16.05 -6.27
CA GLU A 53 -3.51 15.63 -5.90
C GLU A 53 -3.18 15.69 -4.40
N ASN A 54 -4.15 15.88 -3.52
CA ASN A 54 -3.94 15.89 -2.07
C ASN A 54 -3.80 14.47 -1.46
N ILE A 55 -4.26 13.43 -2.16
CA ILE A 55 -4.12 12.02 -1.78
C ILE A 55 -3.27 11.28 -2.81
N VAL A 56 -2.23 10.58 -2.35
CA VAL A 56 -1.33 9.75 -3.18
C VAL A 56 -1.20 8.36 -2.58
N ILE A 57 -1.32 7.33 -3.40
CA ILE A 57 -1.43 5.93 -2.97
C ILE A 57 -0.47 5.03 -3.76
N GLU A 58 0.20 4.13 -3.04
CA GLU A 58 0.97 3.02 -3.58
C GLU A 58 0.32 1.68 -3.19
N CYS A 59 0.06 0.81 -4.17
CA CYS A 59 -0.62 -0.46 -3.96
C CYS A 59 0.38 -1.62 -3.96
N LYS A 60 0.27 -2.51 -2.96
CA LYS A 60 1.16 -3.67 -2.82
C LYS A 60 0.35 -4.96 -2.64
N ARG A 61 0.07 -5.62 -3.76
CA ARG A 61 -0.61 -6.93 -3.79
C ARG A 61 0.34 -8.08 -3.44
N TYR A 62 0.94 -8.02 -2.27
CA TYR A 62 1.89 -9.03 -1.79
C TYR A 62 1.24 -10.00 -0.81
N THR A 63 1.79 -11.20 -0.72
CA THR A 63 1.33 -12.24 0.19
C THR A 63 2.51 -12.84 0.94
N TRP A 64 2.23 -13.41 2.12
CA TRP A 64 3.20 -14.30 2.77
C TRP A 64 3.62 -15.43 1.82
N THR A 65 4.84 -15.92 1.95
CA THR A 65 5.20 -17.12 1.19
C THR A 65 4.35 -18.31 1.67
N LYS A 66 4.23 -19.34 0.82
CA LYS A 66 3.50 -20.57 1.18
C LYS A 66 3.99 -21.20 2.48
N THR A 67 5.27 -21.05 2.81
CA THR A 67 5.90 -21.59 4.02
C THR A 67 5.79 -20.65 5.22
N GLY A 68 5.25 -19.44 5.07
CA GLY A 68 5.21 -18.40 6.10
C GLY A 68 6.50 -17.62 6.27
N ASN A 69 7.46 -17.75 5.35
CA ASN A 69 8.65 -16.91 5.38
C ASN A 69 8.31 -15.47 4.97
N VAL A 70 9.05 -14.52 5.52
CA VAL A 70 8.94 -13.11 5.13
C VAL A 70 9.32 -12.98 3.66
N PRO A 71 8.48 -12.33 2.83
CA PRO A 71 8.83 -12.06 1.44
C PRO A 71 9.79 -10.85 1.37
N SER A 72 11.04 -10.99 1.82
CA SER A 72 11.96 -9.87 2.08
C SER A 72 12.15 -8.90 0.89
N ALA A 73 12.26 -9.41 -0.34
CA ALA A 73 12.33 -8.56 -1.53
C ALA A 73 11.09 -7.66 -1.69
N LYS A 74 9.90 -8.18 -1.37
CA LYS A 74 8.65 -7.41 -1.42
C LYS A 74 8.64 -6.32 -0.35
N MET A 75 9.16 -6.61 0.84
CA MET A 75 9.32 -5.59 1.91
C MET A 75 10.30 -4.49 1.48
N GLY A 76 11.37 -4.86 0.78
CA GLY A 76 12.29 -3.89 0.16
C GLY A 76 11.57 -2.95 -0.82
N PHE A 77 10.74 -3.47 -1.71
CA PHE A 77 9.94 -2.65 -2.63
C PHE A 77 8.87 -1.81 -1.92
N THR A 78 8.31 -2.27 -0.80
CA THR A 78 7.42 -1.44 0.02
C THR A 78 8.19 -0.29 0.69
N ASN A 79 9.42 -0.53 1.17
CA ASN A 79 10.28 0.55 1.70
C ASN A 79 10.67 1.56 0.63
N GLU A 80 10.93 1.10 -0.59
CA GLU A 80 11.17 2.00 -1.73
C GLU A 80 9.94 2.88 -2.02
N ALA A 81 8.73 2.31 -1.97
CA ALA A 81 7.50 3.10 -2.10
C ALA A 81 7.34 4.13 -0.97
N ALA A 82 7.64 3.76 0.27
CA ALA A 82 7.66 4.69 1.39
C ALA A 82 8.69 5.81 1.17
N PHE A 83 9.88 5.47 0.67
CA PHE A 83 10.91 6.44 0.30
C PHE A 83 10.43 7.41 -0.77
N TYR A 84 9.77 6.95 -1.85
CA TYR A 84 9.24 7.85 -2.88
C TYR A 84 8.11 8.74 -2.35
N LEU A 85 7.19 8.21 -1.54
CA LEU A 85 6.14 8.99 -0.90
C LEU A 85 6.72 10.06 0.06
N SER A 86 7.88 9.82 0.68
CA SER A 86 8.52 10.77 1.59
C SER A 86 8.98 12.07 0.91
N PHE A 87 9.18 12.06 -0.42
CA PHE A 87 9.50 13.28 -1.18
C PHE A 87 8.29 14.20 -1.40
N LEU A 88 7.08 13.69 -1.19
CA LEU A 88 5.87 14.50 -1.34
C LEU A 88 5.70 15.44 -0.15
N PRO A 89 5.17 16.66 -0.38
CA PRO A 89 4.88 17.61 0.70
C PRO A 89 4.03 17.01 1.83
N HIS A 90 4.29 17.44 3.08
CA HIS A 90 3.57 16.97 4.27
C HIS A 90 2.08 17.31 4.30
N ASN A 91 1.61 18.26 3.49
CA ASN A 91 0.18 18.57 3.36
C ASN A 91 -0.58 17.59 2.46
N LYS A 92 0.09 16.57 1.88
CA LYS A 92 -0.54 15.49 1.14
C LYS A 92 -0.74 14.28 2.04
N THR A 93 -1.92 13.69 1.98
CA THR A 93 -2.21 12.40 2.61
C THR A 93 -1.62 11.28 1.76
N LYS A 94 -0.84 10.42 2.39
CA LYS A 94 -0.05 9.37 1.72
C LYS A 94 -0.47 8.01 2.22
N TYR A 95 -0.75 7.09 1.31
CA TYR A 95 -1.15 5.72 1.66
C TYR A 95 -0.24 4.69 1.01
N ILE A 96 0.07 3.63 1.76
CA ILE A 96 0.46 2.34 1.19
C ILE A 96 -0.67 1.35 1.49
N VAL A 97 -1.31 0.85 0.44
CA VAL A 97 -2.41 -0.11 0.55
C VAL A 97 -1.90 -1.50 0.21
N MET A 98 -1.87 -2.38 1.20
CA MET A 98 -1.42 -3.76 1.05
C MET A 98 -2.60 -4.72 0.91
N LEU A 99 -2.43 -5.82 0.18
CA LEU A 99 -3.42 -6.90 0.19
C LEU A 99 -3.50 -7.50 1.61
N CYS A 100 -4.72 -7.69 2.11
CA CYS A 100 -4.97 -8.46 3.32
C CYS A 100 -4.49 -9.91 3.11
N SER A 101 -3.37 -10.25 3.74
CA SER A 101 -2.73 -11.57 3.64
C SER A 101 -2.26 -11.99 5.01
N TYR A 102 -2.94 -12.96 5.62
CA TYR A 102 -2.59 -13.50 6.93
C TYR A 102 -1.49 -14.54 6.84
N HIS A 103 -0.61 -14.53 7.83
CA HIS A 103 0.44 -15.52 7.95
C HIS A 103 -0.19 -16.91 8.19
N PRO A 104 0.29 -17.99 7.53
CA PRO A 104 -0.36 -19.31 7.59
C PRO A 104 -0.38 -19.96 8.99
N LYS A 105 0.43 -19.45 9.93
CA LYS A 105 0.59 -19.98 11.29
C LYS A 105 0.57 -18.93 12.41
N ARG A 106 0.51 -17.64 12.07
CA ARG A 106 0.61 -16.54 13.04
C ARG A 106 -0.61 -15.68 12.82
N ASN A 107 -1.19 -15.16 13.89
CA ASN A 107 -2.29 -14.21 13.80
C ASN A 107 -1.74 -12.80 13.49
N GLU A 108 -1.09 -12.65 12.34
CA GLU A 108 -0.51 -11.39 11.87
C GLU A 108 -0.66 -11.30 10.34
N SER A 109 -1.18 -10.17 9.86
CA SER A 109 -1.22 -9.86 8.43
C SER A 109 0.14 -9.36 7.92
N LEU A 110 0.38 -9.44 6.62
CA LEU A 110 1.62 -8.92 6.04
C LEU A 110 1.75 -7.39 6.22
N ALA A 111 0.62 -6.67 6.25
CA ALA A 111 0.58 -5.24 6.51
C ALA A 111 0.95 -4.91 7.96
N GLU A 112 0.41 -5.68 8.92
CA GLU A 112 0.79 -5.58 10.34
C GLU A 112 2.28 -5.87 10.55
N TYR A 113 2.79 -6.92 9.91
CA TYR A 113 4.22 -7.23 9.93
C TYR A 113 5.06 -6.07 9.37
N TYR A 114 4.65 -5.52 8.23
CA TYR A 114 5.34 -4.40 7.58
C TYR A 114 5.36 -3.17 8.49
N TYR A 115 4.20 -2.76 9.00
CA TYR A 115 4.06 -1.64 9.92
C TYR A 115 4.94 -1.82 11.14
N ARG A 116 4.84 -2.96 11.84
CA ARG A 116 5.62 -3.24 13.06
C ARG A 116 7.13 -3.22 12.80
N THR A 117 7.58 -3.75 11.67
CA THR A 117 9.02 -3.93 11.38
C THR A 117 9.66 -2.66 10.81
N TYR A 118 8.93 -1.90 9.99
CA TYR A 118 9.43 -0.75 9.25
C TYR A 118 8.81 0.58 9.66
N LYS A 119 8.12 0.64 10.81
CA LYS A 119 7.50 1.86 11.37
C LYS A 119 8.42 3.08 11.33
N HIS A 120 9.70 2.88 11.62
CA HIS A 120 10.73 3.91 11.62
C HIS A 120 11.00 4.54 10.24
N LEU A 121 10.55 3.93 9.14
CA LEU A 121 10.68 4.43 7.77
C LEU A 121 9.38 5.04 7.21
N ILE A 122 8.24 4.78 7.85
CA ILE A 122 6.91 5.11 7.30
C ILE A 122 6.59 6.61 7.47
N GLY A 123 7.12 7.27 8.50
CA GLY A 123 6.88 8.69 8.72
C GLY A 123 5.39 9.01 8.91
N ASP A 124 4.85 9.90 8.08
CA ASP A 124 3.44 10.33 8.03
C ASP A 124 2.60 9.54 7.00
N ILE A 125 3.09 8.40 6.51
CA ILE A 125 2.39 7.55 5.56
C ILE A 125 1.44 6.61 6.31
N HIS A 126 0.19 6.53 5.87
CA HIS A 126 -0.80 5.62 6.41
C HIS A 126 -0.66 4.24 5.76
N ILE A 127 -0.62 3.19 6.59
CA ILE A 127 -0.59 1.80 6.10
C ILE A 127 -2.00 1.23 6.20
N LEU A 128 -2.57 0.85 5.06
CA LEU A 128 -3.86 0.18 4.99
C LEU A 128 -3.68 -1.26 4.53
N GLU A 129 -4.57 -2.14 4.95
CA GLU A 129 -4.80 -3.42 4.32
C GLU A 129 -6.19 -3.49 3.69
N TYR A 130 -6.26 -4.14 2.54
CA TYR A 130 -7.50 -4.29 1.78
C TYR A 130 -7.81 -5.75 1.49
N ASP A 131 -9.00 -6.20 1.91
CA ASP A 131 -9.59 -7.49 1.53
C ASP A 131 -10.59 -7.25 0.37
N PRO A 132 -10.22 -7.53 -0.89
CA PRO A 132 -11.08 -7.30 -2.04
C PRO A 132 -12.26 -8.27 -2.14
N GLU A 133 -12.23 -9.42 -1.44
CA GLU A 133 -13.35 -10.37 -1.44
C GLU A 133 -14.47 -9.87 -0.54
N LYS A 134 -14.10 -9.24 0.57
CA LYS A 134 -15.06 -8.64 1.53
C LYS A 134 -15.33 -7.17 1.29
N ASN A 135 -14.56 -6.52 0.41
CA ASN A 135 -14.55 -5.08 0.19
C ASN A 135 -14.32 -4.29 1.51
N VAL A 136 -13.38 -4.77 2.33
CA VAL A 136 -13.05 -4.16 3.64
C VAL A 136 -11.64 -3.60 3.60
N MET A 137 -11.51 -2.32 3.96
CA MET A 137 -10.25 -1.61 4.18
C MET A 137 -10.05 -1.42 5.68
N ARG A 138 -8.85 -1.70 6.18
CA ARG A 138 -8.47 -1.47 7.58
C ARG A 138 -7.16 -0.70 7.65
N GLU A 139 -7.13 0.35 8.45
CA GLU A 139 -5.90 1.06 8.78
C GLU A 139 -5.12 0.31 9.88
N ILE A 140 -3.82 0.17 9.68
CA ILE A 140 -2.91 -0.45 10.64
C ILE A 140 -2.34 0.64 11.55
N THR A 141 -2.67 0.56 12.83
CA THR A 141 -2.18 1.46 13.88
C THR A 141 -1.68 0.65 15.07
N ASP A 142 -0.94 1.29 15.99
CA ASP A 142 -0.48 0.64 17.23
C ASP A 142 -1.62 0.09 18.09
N CYS A 143 -2.83 0.65 17.97
CA CYS A 143 -3.99 0.29 18.77
C CYS A 143 -4.70 -1.01 18.29
N GLY A 144 -4.22 -1.64 17.22
CA GLY A 144 -4.86 -2.81 16.59
C GLY A 144 -4.63 -4.16 17.29
N LYS A 145 -3.92 -4.19 18.42
CA LYS A 145 -3.81 -5.39 19.27
C LYS A 145 -4.49 -5.12 20.61
N SER A 146 -5.80 -5.35 20.67
CA SER A 146 -6.44 -5.58 21.97
C SER A 146 -5.79 -6.80 22.60
N GLU A 147 -5.16 -6.59 23.76
CA GLU A 147 -4.73 -7.63 24.69
C GLU A 147 -5.92 -8.55 25.00
N ILE A 148 -5.72 -9.86 24.81
CA ILE A 148 -6.36 -10.91 25.61
C ILE A 148 -5.28 -11.94 25.91
#